data_AF-A0A817E8C5-F1
#
_entry.id   AF-A0A817E8C5-F1
#
_cell.length_a   1.000
_cell.length_b   1.000
_cell.length_c   1.000
_cell.angle_alpha   90.00
_cell.angle_beta   90.00
_cell.angle_gamma   90.00
#
_symmetry.space_group_name_H-M   'P 1'
#
loop_
_entity.id
_entity.type
_entity.pdbx_description
1 polymer ?
#
loop_
_entity_poly.entity_id
_entity_poly.type
_entity_poly.pdbx_seq_one_letter_code
_entity_poly.pdbx_strand_id
1 'polypeptide(L)'
;MCRVYIPRSFVERADMAYIGLVKTLRYLHTLVIRERISTATCLLIVYYGTKHNLKYFHLRRNCVILRNEYRQYIFNELGDNNEQMHIWLEKNCRKYNHVEEAVSLLFERRWKMLSDWEYNQIRV
;
A
#
# COMPACT_ATOMS: atom_id res chain seq x y z
N MET A 1 -20.58 -28.13 1.54
CA MET A 1 -19.36 -27.72 2.28
C MET A 1 -19.30 -26.21 2.31
N CYS A 2 -19.52 -25.60 3.49
CA CYS A 2 -19.36 -24.16 3.67
C CYS A 2 -17.87 -23.82 3.57
N ARG A 3 -17.47 -23.07 2.53
CA ARG A 3 -16.12 -22.50 2.44
C ARG A 3 -16.01 -21.44 3.54
N VAL A 4 -15.38 -21.80 4.65
CA VAL A 4 -15.01 -20.83 5.69
C VAL A 4 -13.87 -19.99 5.10
N TYR A 5 -14.17 -18.73 4.75
CA TYR A 5 -13.16 -17.78 4.29
C TYR A 5 -12.36 -17.31 5.50
N ILE A 6 -11.26 -18.00 5.79
CA ILE A 6 -10.30 -17.56 6.80
C ILE A 6 -9.51 -16.41 6.18
N PRO A 7 -9.51 -15.20 6.78
CA PRO A 7 -8.69 -14.10 6.28
C PRO A 7 -7.21 -14.48 6.41
N ARG A 8 -6.52 -14.58 5.28
CA ARG A 8 -5.07 -14.86 5.24
C ARG A 8 -4.30 -13.80 6.01
N SER A 9 -3.30 -14.23 6.76
CA SER A 9 -2.38 -13.37 7.50
C SER A 9 -1.55 -12.51 6.54
N PHE A 10 -1.00 -11.39 7.01
CA PHE A 10 -0.17 -10.48 6.19
C PHE A 10 1.03 -11.18 5.52
N VAL A 11 1.66 -12.18 6.18
CA VAL A 11 2.75 -13.00 5.61
C VAL A 11 2.27 -13.84 4.43
N GLU A 12 1.04 -14.36 4.50
CA GLU A 12 0.45 -15.16 3.43
C GLU A 12 -0.07 -14.31 2.26
N ARG A 13 -0.13 -12.98 2.45
CA ARG A 13 -0.45 -12.01 1.40
C ARG A 13 0.85 -11.50 0.79
N ALA A 14 0.78 -11.08 -0.47
CA ALA A 14 1.95 -10.60 -1.20
C ALA A 14 2.46 -9.21 -0.72
N ASP A 15 1.88 -8.64 0.35
CA ASP A 15 2.19 -7.32 0.90
C ASP A 15 3.70 -7.11 1.13
N MET A 16 4.40 -8.06 1.76
CA MET A 16 5.85 -7.96 1.98
C MET A 16 6.65 -8.01 0.68
N ALA A 17 6.22 -8.85 -0.27
CA ALA A 17 6.88 -8.97 -1.56
C ALA A 17 6.77 -7.65 -2.35
N TYR A 18 5.62 -6.97 -2.30
CA TYR A 18 5.47 -5.66 -2.93
C TYR A 18 6.36 -4.60 -2.29
N ILE A 19 6.46 -4.56 -0.96
CA ILE A 19 7.34 -3.60 -0.27
C ILE A 19 8.80 -3.89 -0.65
N GLY A 20 9.24 -5.14 -0.65
CA GLY A 20 10.58 -5.54 -1.06
C GLY A 20 10.87 -5.18 -2.53
N LEU A 21 9.92 -5.41 -3.42
CA LEU A 21 10.01 -5.05 -4.84
C LEU A 21 10.21 -3.55 -5.01
N VAL A 22 9.42 -2.73 -4.32
CA VAL A 22 9.50 -1.27 -4.44
C VAL A 22 10.77 -0.71 -3.81
N LYS A 23 11.27 -1.32 -2.72
CA LYS A 23 12.56 -0.96 -2.10
C LYS A 23 13.77 -1.29 -2.98
N THR A 24 13.66 -2.31 -3.84
CA THR A 24 14.79 -2.82 -4.65
C THR A 24 14.84 -2.22 -6.06
N LEU A 25 13.68 -1.99 -6.68
CA LEU A 25 13.61 -1.52 -8.07
C LEU A 25 13.68 0.01 -8.17
N ARG A 26 14.82 0.53 -8.67
CA ARG A 26 15.06 1.98 -8.83
C ARG A 26 14.39 2.63 -10.05
N TYR A 27 13.91 1.84 -11.00
CA TYR A 27 13.31 2.31 -12.26
C TYR A 27 11.83 1.88 -12.42
N LEU A 28 11.16 1.60 -11.31
CA LEU A 28 9.77 1.19 -11.33
C LEU A 28 8.89 2.40 -11.65
N HIS A 29 8.48 2.55 -12.91
CA HIS A 29 7.67 3.69 -13.34
C HIS A 29 6.17 3.54 -13.03
N THR A 30 5.62 2.34 -13.25
CA THR A 30 4.20 2.04 -13.10
C THR A 30 4.03 0.75 -12.30
N LEU A 31 3.19 0.78 -11.27
CA LEU A 31 2.83 -0.38 -10.46
C LEU A 31 1.31 -0.54 -10.42
N VAL A 32 0.83 -1.73 -10.78
CA VAL A 32 -0.58 -2.09 -10.74
C VAL A 32 -0.74 -3.35 -9.91
N ILE A 33 -1.55 -3.27 -8.85
CA ILE A 33 -1.78 -4.40 -7.94
C ILE A 33 -3.23 -4.85 -8.05
N ARG A 34 -3.44 -6.15 -8.28
CA ARG A 34 -4.77 -6.78 -8.41
C ARG A 34 -5.20 -7.45 -7.11
N GLU A 35 -4.22 -7.89 -6.33
CA GLU A 35 -4.37 -8.65 -5.10
C GLU A 35 -4.80 -7.75 -3.93
N ARG A 36 -5.28 -8.39 -2.85
CA ARG A 36 -5.71 -7.68 -1.64
C ARG A 36 -4.50 -7.25 -0.81
N ILE A 37 -4.36 -5.94 -0.58
CA ILE A 37 -3.30 -5.35 0.23
C ILE A 37 -3.87 -4.52 1.40
N SER A 38 -3.07 -4.30 2.43
CA SER A 38 -3.46 -3.43 3.55
C SER A 38 -3.29 -1.94 3.21
N THR A 39 -4.00 -1.07 3.93
CA THR A 39 -3.79 0.39 3.84
C THR A 39 -2.37 0.79 4.23
N ALA A 40 -1.74 0.10 5.18
CA ALA A 40 -0.33 0.34 5.51
C ALA A 40 0.62 -0.02 4.35
N THR A 41 0.40 -1.18 3.71
CA THR A 41 1.16 -1.61 2.53
C THR A 41 1.04 -0.60 1.40
N CYS A 42 -0.18 -0.11 1.13
CA CYS A 42 -0.43 0.92 0.14
C CYS A 42 0.42 2.18 0.40
N LEU A 43 0.41 2.69 1.63
CA LEU A 43 1.19 3.89 1.99
C LEU A 43 2.69 3.66 1.87
N LEU A 44 3.19 2.49 2.28
CA LEU A 44 4.61 2.15 2.20
C LEU A 44 5.10 2.00 0.77
N ILE A 45 4.30 1.35 -0.09
CA ILE A 45 4.58 1.23 -1.52
C ILE A 45 4.75 2.62 -2.12
N VAL A 46 3.84 3.55 -1.81
CA VAL A 46 3.94 4.91 -2.35
C VAL A 46 5.16 5.62 -1.76
N TYR A 47 5.38 5.56 -0.45
CA TYR A 47 6.48 6.22 0.22
C TYR A 47 7.86 5.78 -0.29
N TYR A 48 8.08 4.46 -0.48
CA TYR A 48 9.32 3.97 -1.05
C TYR A 48 9.36 4.17 -2.57
N GLY A 49 8.22 3.98 -3.25
CA GLY A 49 8.13 4.07 -4.70
C GLY A 49 8.43 5.47 -5.22
N THR A 50 7.98 6.53 -4.54
CA THR A 50 8.28 7.91 -4.94
C THR A 50 9.78 8.21 -4.88
N LYS A 51 10.52 7.59 -3.94
CA LYS A 51 11.99 7.65 -3.90
C LYS A 51 12.67 6.91 -5.06
N HIS A 52 11.96 5.98 -5.68
CA HIS A 52 12.42 5.13 -6.78
C HIS A 52 11.74 5.44 -8.12
N ASN A 53 11.28 6.69 -8.31
CA ASN A 53 10.72 7.20 -9.56
C ASN A 53 9.38 6.53 -9.98
N LEU A 54 8.63 5.99 -9.02
CA LEU A 54 7.26 5.54 -9.24
C LEU A 54 6.40 6.73 -9.63
N LYS A 55 5.87 6.70 -10.85
CA LYS A 55 4.99 7.74 -11.37
C LYS A 55 3.56 7.29 -11.45
N TYR A 56 3.24 5.99 -11.49
CA TYR A 56 1.86 5.53 -11.59
C TYR A 56 1.63 4.37 -10.64
N PHE A 57 0.63 4.52 -9.78
CA PHE A 57 0.22 3.46 -8.86
C PHE A 57 -1.28 3.26 -8.98
N HIS A 58 -1.70 2.07 -9.40
CA HIS A 58 -3.11 1.75 -9.61
C HIS A 58 -3.54 0.62 -8.69
N LEU A 59 -4.62 0.89 -7.95
CA LEU A 59 -5.14 0.01 -6.93
C LEU A 59 -6.67 0.04 -6.93
N ARG A 60 -7.28 -1.14 -6.84
CA ARG A 60 -8.73 -1.31 -6.71
C ARG A 60 -9.14 -1.09 -5.25
N ARG A 61 -10.08 -0.17 -5.00
CA ARG A 61 -10.57 0.17 -3.65
C ARG A 61 -11.07 -1.05 -2.88
N ASN A 62 -11.79 -1.96 -3.54
CA ASN A 62 -12.31 -3.19 -2.94
C ASN A 62 -11.24 -4.23 -2.56
N CYS A 63 -10.01 -4.06 -3.06
CA CYS A 63 -8.87 -4.89 -2.68
C CYS A 63 -8.08 -4.30 -1.51
N VAL A 64 -8.45 -3.12 -1.01
CA VAL A 64 -7.74 -2.48 0.11
C VAL A 64 -8.40 -2.85 1.43
N ILE A 65 -7.63 -3.45 2.31
CA ILE A 65 -8.06 -3.79 3.66
C ILE A 65 -7.63 -2.67 4.60
N LEU A 66 -8.58 -2.05 5.28
CA LEU A 66 -8.31 -1.02 6.28
C LEU A 66 -7.68 -1.65 7.52
N ARG A 67 -6.35 -1.78 7.51
CA ARG A 67 -5.59 -2.42 8.57
C ARG A 67 -4.16 -1.88 8.58
N ASN A 68 -3.66 -1.58 9.78
CA ASN A 68 -2.27 -1.23 10.00
C ASN A 68 -1.51 -2.44 10.58
N GLU A 69 -1.20 -3.41 9.72
CA GLU A 69 -0.48 -4.64 10.12
C GLU A 69 1.04 -4.43 10.21
N TYR A 70 1.53 -3.29 9.71
CA TYR A 70 2.97 -3.01 9.65
C TYR A 70 3.60 -2.83 11.04
N ARG A 71 2.78 -2.53 12.06
CA ARG A 71 3.21 -2.52 13.47
C ARG A 71 3.90 -3.83 13.88
N GLN A 72 3.50 -4.99 13.35
CA GLN A 72 4.10 -6.28 13.69
C GLN A 72 5.46 -6.54 13.03
N TYR A 73 5.76 -5.87 11.91
CA TYR A 73 6.98 -6.10 11.13
C TYR A 73 8.10 -5.10 11.45
N ILE A 74 7.74 -3.88 11.89
CA ILE A 74 8.72 -2.84 12.26
C ILE A 74 9.52 -3.19 13.52
N PHE A 75 8.96 -3.90 14.50
CA PHE A 75 9.67 -4.17 15.75
C PHE A 75 10.97 -4.97 15.59
N ASN A 76 11.19 -5.60 14.42
CA ASN A 76 12.43 -6.29 14.09
C ASN A 76 13.47 -5.42 13.36
N GLU A 77 13.12 -4.22 12.89
CA GLU A 77 14.05 -3.26 12.29
C GLU A 77 14.22 -2.06 13.24
N LEU A 78 15.12 -2.19 14.22
CA LEU A 78 15.39 -1.19 15.27
C LEU A 78 16.10 0.06 14.69
N GLY A 79 15.40 1.19 14.59
CA GLY A 79 16.00 2.50 14.30
C GLY A 79 15.01 3.66 14.42
N ASP A 80 15.50 4.85 14.80
CA ASP A 80 14.68 6.04 15.13
C ASP A 80 13.78 6.55 13.99
N ASN A 81 14.20 6.33 12.73
CA ASN A 81 13.38 6.65 11.56
C ASN A 81 12.05 5.86 11.48
N ASN A 82 11.93 4.75 12.21
CA ASN A 82 10.73 3.92 12.21
C ASN A 82 9.62 4.43 13.12
N GLU A 83 9.93 5.24 14.14
CA GLU A 83 8.91 5.79 15.05
C GLU A 83 8.05 6.85 14.33
N GLN A 84 8.68 7.79 13.61
CA GLN A 84 7.95 8.80 12.85
C GLN A 84 7.09 8.17 11.75
N MET A 85 7.61 7.14 11.07
CA MET A 85 6.85 6.37 10.08
C MET A 85 5.66 5.67 10.73
N HIS A 86 5.85 5.08 11.91
CA HIS A 86 4.77 4.41 12.64
C HIS A 86 3.65 5.40 13.03
N ILE A 87 4.00 6.55 13.60
CA ILE A 87 3.03 7.61 13.95
C ILE A 87 2.27 8.06 12.70
N TRP A 88 2.98 8.25 11.59
CA TRP A 88 2.37 8.65 10.33
C TRP A 88 1.42 7.59 9.77
N LEU A 89 1.82 6.31 9.78
CA LEU A 89 0.95 5.20 9.36
C LEU A 89 -0.28 5.09 10.27
N GLU A 90 -0.10 5.21 11.59
CA GLU A 90 -1.21 5.11 12.53
C GLU A 90 -2.24 6.24 12.34
N LYS A 91 -1.79 7.43 11.97
CA LYS A 91 -2.66 8.57 11.65
C LYS A 91 -3.42 8.37 10.32
N ASN A 92 -2.75 7.85 9.29
CA ASN A 92 -3.29 7.82 7.93
C ASN A 92 -4.02 6.51 7.57
N CYS A 93 -3.69 5.37 8.17
CA CYS A 93 -4.30 4.07 7.83
C CYS A 93 -5.74 3.88 8.34
N ARG A 94 -6.28 4.82 9.14
CA ARG A 94 -7.59 4.68 9.82
C ARG A 94 -8.81 4.89 8.91
N LYS A 95 -8.65 5.58 7.78
CA LYS A 95 -9.74 5.90 6.84
C LYS A 95 -9.20 5.91 5.41
N TYR A 96 -10.00 5.41 4.46
CA TYR A 96 -9.61 5.44 3.04
C TYR A 96 -9.30 6.85 2.53
N ASN A 97 -10.10 7.85 2.93
CA ASN A 97 -9.87 9.24 2.50
C ASN A 97 -8.51 9.77 2.97
N HIS A 98 -8.10 9.47 4.21
CA HIS A 98 -6.78 9.88 4.71
C HIS A 98 -5.64 9.20 3.93
N VAL A 99 -5.83 7.93 3.54
CA VAL A 99 -4.86 7.22 2.68
C VAL A 99 -4.78 7.89 1.32
N GLU A 100 -5.90 8.21 0.68
CA GLU A 100 -5.93 8.87 -0.63
C GLU A 100 -5.29 10.27 -0.58
N GLU A 101 -5.55 11.04 0.48
CA GLU A 101 -4.92 12.34 0.72
C GLU A 101 -3.41 12.19 0.91
N ALA A 102 -2.97 11.28 1.78
CA ALA A 102 -1.55 11.04 2.04
C ALA A 102 -0.80 10.59 0.78
N VAL A 103 -1.41 9.71 -0.03
CA VAL A 103 -0.84 9.26 -1.30
C VAL A 103 -0.82 10.41 -2.32
N SER A 104 -1.86 11.24 -2.36
CA SER A 104 -1.91 12.41 -3.26
C SER A 104 -0.80 13.40 -2.92
N LEU A 105 -0.54 13.63 -1.63
CA LEU A 105 0.57 14.48 -1.17
C LEU A 105 1.93 13.90 -1.59
N LEU A 106 2.14 12.59 -1.42
CA LEU A 106 3.40 11.94 -1.78
C LEU A 106 3.68 11.94 -3.29
N PHE A 107 2.65 11.85 -4.14
CA PHE A 107 2.80 11.95 -5.59
C PHE A 107 2.67 13.38 -6.13
N GLU A 108 2.41 14.38 -5.27
CA GLU A 108 2.16 15.78 -5.63
C GLU A 108 1.06 15.93 -6.71
N ARG A 109 0.08 15.03 -6.70
CA ARG A 109 -1.01 15.02 -7.67
C ARG A 109 -2.24 14.36 -7.08
N ARG A 110 -3.40 14.61 -7.68
CA ARG A 110 -4.64 13.94 -7.27
C ARG A 110 -4.54 12.44 -7.52
N TRP A 111 -4.55 11.66 -6.46
CA TRP A 111 -4.61 10.20 -6.49
C TRP A 111 -5.85 9.72 -5.73
N LYS A 112 -6.50 8.67 -6.25
CA LYS A 112 -7.64 8.02 -5.60
C LYS A 112 -7.57 6.52 -5.84
N MET A 113 -8.13 5.74 -4.92
CA MET A 113 -8.34 4.33 -5.17
C MET A 113 -9.41 4.19 -6.26
N LEU A 114 -9.20 3.25 -7.17
CA LEU A 114 -10.09 3.08 -8.32
C LEU A 114 -11.27 2.20 -7.94
N SER A 115 -12.44 2.57 -8.43
CA SER A 115 -13.58 1.66 -8.45
C SER A 115 -13.31 0.46 -9.37
N ASP A 116 -14.07 -0.61 -9.20
CA ASP A 116 -13.92 -1.83 -9.99
C ASP A 116 -14.05 -1.57 -11.49
N TRP A 117 -14.97 -0.67 -11.85
CA TRP A 117 -15.19 -0.26 -13.24
C TRP A 117 -13.99 0.51 -13.78
N GLU A 118 -13.52 1.55 -13.07
CA GLU A 118 -12.35 2.34 -13.47
C GLU A 118 -11.10 1.46 -13.57
N TYR A 119 -10.94 0.52 -12.64
CA TYR A 119 -9.80 -0.38 -12.60
C TYR A 119 -9.73 -1.28 -13.85
N ASN A 120 -10.88 -1.79 -14.31
CA ASN A 120 -10.96 -2.61 -15.52
C ASN A 120 -10.70 -1.83 -16.82
N GLN A 121 -10.82 -0.50 -16.79
CA GLN A 121 -10.50 0.34 -17.95
C GLN A 121 -8.99 0.60 -18.09
N ILE A 122 -8.19 0.30 -17.06
CA ILE A 122 -6.74 0.48 -17.15
C ILE A 122 -6.16 -0.51 -18.15
N ARG A 123 -5.59 0.03 -19.23
CA ARG A 123 -4.72 -0.70 -20.15
C ARG A 123 -3.28 -0.33 -19.80
N VAL A 124 -2.54 -1.27 -19.22
CA VAL A 124 -1.09 -1.18 -19.00
C VAL A 124 -0.40 -2.09 -19.98
#